data_AF-F4QNJ8-F1
#
_entry.id   AF-F4QNJ8-F1
#
_cell.length_a   1.000
_cell.length_b   1.000
_cell.length_c   1.000
_cell.angle_alpha   90.00
_cell.angle_beta   90.00
_cell.angle_gamma   90.00
#
_symmetry.space_group_name_H-M   'P 1'
#
loop_
_entity.id
_entity.type
_entity.pdbx_description
1 polymer ?
#
loop_
_entity_poly.entity_id
_entity_poly.type
_entity_poly.pdbx_seq_one_letter_code
_entity_poly.pdbx_strand_id
1 'polypeptide(L)'
;MNSNGRNPARRNRKIGTKGHGSKRRKFFGIPNSDVDPRRFYEKLIAAVELEYVLNSHRFTVVVEPTAPGWKYYLSVHDVVELLKLIPEADRKGLSVIAFRQPKRKERIFSPVWGRMAYWAEFGRHSGTSVVIEAQPLDYSYRLKKDVGPGFAKELDALRRDGHRIETTSRYIEISCPPEAIRATQLFRTLPHEIGHHLDYCQKVEDRYDRDEGELRDLTSLYFARPQREREAFADRYADEVMGVFRRQNIVPFPPLPNRGEEKLNADWFYFDTASI
;
A
#
# COMPACT_ATOMS: atom_id res chain seq x y z
N MET A 1 -15.82 -56.50 23.76
CA MET A 1 -14.57 -55.73 23.62
C MET A 1 -14.04 -55.95 22.22
N ASN A 2 -13.90 -54.90 21.40
CA ASN A 2 -13.06 -54.92 20.19
C ASN A 2 -12.58 -53.48 19.93
N SER A 3 -11.34 -53.21 20.34
CA SER A 3 -10.65 -51.95 20.14
C SER A 3 -10.19 -51.82 18.68
N ASN A 4 -10.70 -50.83 17.96
CA ASN A 4 -10.14 -50.41 16.66
C ASN A 4 -8.78 -49.74 16.89
N GLY A 5 -7.72 -50.55 16.92
CA GLY A 5 -6.33 -50.09 16.98
C GLY A 5 -5.92 -49.39 15.68
N ARG A 6 -5.82 -48.06 15.73
CA ARG A 6 -5.24 -47.25 14.64
C ARG A 6 -3.72 -47.49 14.64
N ASN A 7 -3.22 -48.37 13.76
CA ASN A 7 -1.80 -48.70 13.68
C ASN A 7 -0.98 -47.51 13.11
N PRO A 8 -0.10 -46.85 13.88
CA PRO A 8 0.67 -45.68 13.45
C PRO A 8 1.76 -46.02 12.40
N ALA A 9 2.09 -47.30 12.22
CA ALA A 9 3.12 -47.77 11.30
C ALA A 9 2.66 -47.89 9.84
N ARG A 10 1.37 -47.71 9.54
CA ARG A 10 0.88 -47.59 8.16
C ARG A 10 1.13 -46.17 7.62
N ARG A 11 2.41 -45.79 7.56
CA ARG A 11 2.88 -44.67 6.73
C ARG A 11 2.50 -44.97 5.28
N ASN A 12 1.92 -43.98 4.61
CA ASN A 12 1.49 -44.08 3.23
C ASN A 12 2.70 -44.47 2.35
N ARG A 13 2.72 -45.69 1.81
CA ARG A 13 3.87 -46.34 1.13
C ARG A 13 4.35 -45.64 -0.14
N LYS A 14 3.74 -44.54 -0.54
CA LYS A 14 4.12 -43.79 -1.75
C LYS A 14 5.07 -42.62 -1.45
N ILE A 15 5.29 -42.23 -0.19
CA ILE A 15 6.19 -41.12 0.18
C ILE A 15 7.60 -41.45 -0.33
N GLY A 16 8.09 -40.68 -1.32
CA GLY A 16 9.41 -40.87 -1.94
C GLY A 16 9.43 -41.54 -3.32
N THR A 17 8.27 -41.94 -3.88
CA THR A 17 8.19 -42.47 -5.26
C THR A 17 8.00 -41.36 -6.29
N LYS A 18 8.39 -41.57 -7.57
CA LYS A 18 8.10 -40.62 -8.69
C LYS A 18 6.60 -40.27 -8.84
N GLY A 19 5.71 -41.15 -8.36
CA GLY A 19 4.26 -40.91 -8.28
C GLY A 19 3.80 -40.11 -7.05
N HIS A 20 4.71 -39.70 -6.17
CA HIS A 20 4.40 -38.84 -5.04
C HIS A 20 4.46 -37.37 -5.45
N GLY A 21 3.29 -36.82 -5.79
CA GLY A 21 3.05 -35.41 -5.57
C GLY A 21 3.63 -34.41 -6.58
N SER A 22 3.83 -34.78 -7.86
CA SER A 22 3.75 -33.78 -8.94
C SER A 22 2.28 -33.46 -9.25
N LYS A 23 1.51 -33.04 -8.23
CA LYS A 23 0.39 -32.14 -8.55
C LYS A 23 1.09 -30.84 -8.88
N ARG A 24 1.20 -30.50 -10.18
CA ARG A 24 1.48 -29.12 -10.61
C ARG A 24 0.62 -28.24 -9.71
N ARG A 25 1.22 -27.54 -8.74
CA ARG A 25 0.47 -26.58 -7.93
C ARG A 25 -0.07 -25.62 -8.97
N LYS A 26 -1.38 -25.63 -9.21
CA LYS A 26 -2.01 -24.55 -9.99
C LYS A 26 -1.50 -23.27 -9.33
N PHE A 27 -0.89 -22.38 -10.12
CA PHE A 27 -0.39 -21.11 -9.62
C PHE A 27 -1.57 -20.39 -8.97
N PHE A 28 -1.66 -20.47 -7.64
CA PHE A 28 -2.78 -19.95 -6.88
C PHE A 28 -2.44 -18.50 -6.54
N GLY A 29 -2.40 -17.65 -7.57
CA GLY A 29 -2.06 -16.24 -7.49
C GLY A 29 -3.27 -15.34 -7.66
N ILE A 30 -3.01 -14.03 -7.70
CA ILE A 30 -3.99 -13.03 -8.12
C ILE A 30 -4.27 -13.28 -9.61
N PRO A 31 -5.54 -13.42 -10.02
CA PRO A 31 -5.87 -13.69 -11.42
C PRO A 31 -5.51 -12.48 -12.29
N ASN A 32 -4.79 -12.74 -13.38
CA ASN A 32 -4.62 -11.77 -14.47
C ASN A 32 -5.71 -12.02 -15.52
N SER A 33 -6.09 -10.98 -16.27
CA SER A 33 -6.98 -11.10 -17.42
C SER A 33 -6.14 -11.12 -18.69
N ASP A 34 -6.42 -12.04 -19.60
CA ASP A 34 -5.79 -12.05 -20.93
C ASP A 34 -6.37 -10.95 -21.84
N VAL A 35 -7.54 -10.41 -21.49
CA VAL A 35 -8.27 -9.39 -22.27
C VAL A 35 -8.00 -7.98 -21.77
N ASP A 36 -7.71 -7.83 -20.48
CA ASP A 36 -7.53 -6.53 -19.82
C ASP A 36 -6.13 -6.46 -19.19
N PRO A 37 -5.16 -5.78 -19.86
CA PRO A 37 -3.76 -5.78 -19.49
C PRO A 37 -3.47 -5.01 -18.19
N ARG A 38 -4.44 -4.22 -17.72
CA ARG A 38 -4.33 -3.44 -16.48
C ARG A 38 -4.05 -4.35 -15.30
N ARG A 39 -3.25 -3.87 -14.34
CA ARG A 39 -2.99 -4.61 -13.11
C ARG A 39 -4.26 -4.72 -12.28
N PHE A 40 -4.27 -5.68 -11.36
CA PHE A 40 -5.43 -5.90 -10.48
C PHE A 40 -5.76 -4.65 -9.63
N TYR A 41 -4.76 -3.81 -9.34
CA TYR A 41 -4.94 -2.59 -8.55
C TYR A 41 -5.49 -1.40 -9.33
N GLU A 42 -5.50 -1.46 -10.66
CA GLU A 42 -6.06 -0.43 -11.55
C GLU A 42 -7.57 -0.58 -11.74
N LYS A 43 -8.13 -1.75 -11.38
CA LYS A 43 -9.50 -2.15 -11.70
C LYS A 43 -10.48 -1.74 -10.59
N LEU A 44 -10.63 -0.44 -10.40
CA LEU A 44 -11.58 0.14 -9.45
C LEU A 44 -13.02 -0.03 -9.93
N ILE A 45 -13.95 -0.27 -9.00
CA ILE A 45 -15.37 -0.45 -9.30
C ILE A 45 -16.13 0.81 -8.89
N ALA A 46 -16.87 1.42 -9.81
CA ALA A 46 -17.72 2.59 -9.54
C ALA A 46 -17.00 3.74 -8.80
N ALA A 47 -15.75 4.00 -9.17
CA ALA A 47 -14.93 5.02 -8.52
C ALA A 47 -15.49 6.43 -8.73
N VAL A 48 -15.43 7.24 -7.68
CA VAL A 48 -15.68 8.68 -7.71
C VAL A 48 -14.39 9.40 -8.07
N GLU A 49 -14.46 10.33 -9.02
CA GLU A 49 -13.31 11.12 -9.47
C GLU A 49 -13.42 12.56 -8.96
N LEU A 50 -12.31 13.08 -8.43
CA LEU A 50 -12.16 14.43 -7.89
C LEU A 50 -10.89 15.06 -8.44
N GLU A 51 -10.99 16.27 -8.98
CA GLU A 51 -9.85 17.01 -9.53
C GLU A 51 -9.29 17.98 -8.50
N TYR A 52 -7.98 17.94 -8.28
CA TYR A 52 -7.29 18.84 -7.35
C TYR A 52 -6.19 19.63 -8.04
N VAL A 53 -5.99 20.86 -7.57
CA VAL A 53 -4.89 21.73 -7.97
C VAL A 53 -4.21 22.22 -6.69
N LEU A 54 -2.92 21.90 -6.55
CA LEU A 54 -2.08 22.38 -5.46
C LEU A 54 -0.88 23.12 -6.06
N ASN A 55 -0.90 24.45 -5.98
CA ASN A 55 -0.01 25.35 -6.71
C ASN A 55 -0.13 25.14 -8.24
N SER A 56 0.96 24.80 -8.93
CA SER A 56 0.95 24.51 -10.37
C SER A 56 0.65 23.03 -10.68
N HIS A 57 0.68 22.17 -9.66
CA HIS A 57 0.51 20.73 -9.83
C HIS A 57 -0.97 20.32 -9.77
N ARG A 58 -1.44 19.70 -10.86
CA ARG A 58 -2.78 19.13 -11.02
C ARG A 58 -2.72 17.61 -10.90
N PHE A 59 -3.67 17.03 -10.17
CA PHE A 59 -3.79 15.59 -10.04
C PHE A 59 -5.25 15.20 -9.77
N THR A 60 -5.59 13.96 -10.08
CA THR A 60 -6.93 13.41 -9.86
C THR A 60 -6.89 12.46 -8.67
N VAL A 61 -7.87 12.58 -7.78
CA VAL A 61 -8.14 11.58 -6.75
C VAL A 61 -9.27 10.70 -7.25
N VAL A 62 -9.05 9.38 -7.30
CA VAL A 62 -10.07 8.40 -7.63
C VAL A 62 -10.38 7.56 -6.39
N VAL A 63 -11.65 7.45 -6.03
CA VAL A 63 -12.08 6.78 -4.80
C VAL A 63 -13.06 5.66 -5.11
N GLU A 64 -12.61 4.42 -4.92
CA GLU A 64 -13.48 3.24 -4.99
C GLU A 64 -14.37 3.16 -3.73
N PRO A 65 -15.70 3.01 -3.87
CA PRO A 65 -16.59 2.73 -2.74
C PRO A 65 -16.16 1.51 -1.94
N THR A 66 -16.21 1.59 -0.61
CA THR A 66 -15.93 0.44 0.23
C THR A 66 -17.19 -0.42 0.45
N ALA A 67 -16.98 -1.72 0.65
CA ALA A 67 -18.00 -2.65 1.10
C ALA A 67 -18.25 -2.51 2.61
N PRO A 68 -19.40 -2.97 3.13
CA PRO A 68 -19.65 -3.00 4.56
C PRO A 68 -18.51 -3.71 5.33
N GLY A 69 -18.07 -3.10 6.44
CA GLY A 69 -16.96 -3.60 7.24
C GLY A 69 -15.57 -3.22 6.71
N TRP A 70 -15.48 -2.33 5.71
CA TRP A 70 -14.22 -1.79 5.19
C TRP A 70 -14.25 -0.27 5.19
N LYS A 71 -13.11 0.35 5.49
CA LYS A 71 -12.94 1.80 5.53
C LYS A 71 -11.58 2.21 4.99
N TYR A 72 -11.53 3.42 4.45
CA TYR A 72 -10.31 4.21 4.38
C TYR A 72 -10.08 4.89 5.72
N TYR A 73 -8.88 4.77 6.28
CA TYR A 73 -8.55 5.33 7.59
C TYR A 73 -7.93 6.73 7.49
N LEU A 74 -8.01 7.35 6.32
CA LEU A 74 -7.65 8.73 6.06
C LEU A 74 -8.59 9.24 4.96
N SER A 75 -8.90 10.53 5.00
CA SER A 75 -9.76 11.17 4.01
C SER A 75 -8.98 11.67 2.80
N VAL A 76 -9.68 12.14 1.78
CA VAL A 76 -9.02 12.86 0.67
C VAL A 76 -8.40 14.16 1.19
N HIS A 77 -9.04 14.86 2.12
CA HIS A 77 -8.52 16.07 2.74
C HIS A 77 -7.23 15.83 3.53
N ASP A 78 -7.11 14.69 4.22
CA ASP A 78 -5.88 14.28 4.90
C ASP A 78 -4.70 14.19 3.91
N VAL A 79 -4.91 13.52 2.76
CA VAL A 79 -3.90 13.41 1.70
C VAL A 79 -3.53 14.78 1.17
N VAL A 80 -4.54 15.57 0.81
CA VAL A 80 -4.35 16.90 0.23
C VAL A 80 -3.59 17.81 1.21
N GLU A 81 -3.89 17.74 2.50
CA GLU A 81 -3.19 18.51 3.52
C GLU A 81 -1.72 18.11 3.63
N LEU A 82 -1.43 16.80 3.67
CA LEU A 82 -0.03 16.36 3.69
C LEU A 82 0.72 16.75 2.40
N LEU A 83 0.08 16.64 1.23
CA LEU A 83 0.68 17.03 -0.04
C LEU A 83 0.99 18.54 -0.14
N LYS A 84 0.26 19.41 0.59
CA LYS A 84 0.61 20.84 0.68
C LYS A 84 1.92 21.08 1.42
N LEU A 85 2.24 20.22 2.40
CA LEU A 85 3.46 20.33 3.19
C LEU A 85 4.69 19.84 2.40
N ILE A 86 4.49 18.83 1.55
CA ILE A 86 5.55 18.25 0.72
C ILE A 86 5.96 19.25 -0.38
N PRO A 87 7.27 19.49 -0.58
CA PRO A 87 7.75 20.37 -1.65
C PRO A 87 7.15 20.02 -3.01
N GLU A 88 6.76 21.05 -3.77
CA GLU A 88 6.11 20.86 -5.07
C GLU A 88 6.98 20.08 -6.06
N ALA A 89 8.30 20.26 -6.00
CA ALA A 89 9.26 19.52 -6.82
C ALA A 89 9.19 18.01 -6.57
N ASP A 90 8.96 17.59 -5.32
CA ASP A 90 9.02 16.17 -4.92
C ASP A 90 7.77 15.39 -5.34
N ARG A 91 6.67 16.10 -5.59
CA ARG A 91 5.38 15.53 -6.04
C ARG A 91 5.06 15.84 -7.49
N LYS A 92 5.93 16.55 -8.22
CA LYS A 92 5.74 16.90 -9.63
C LYS A 92 5.58 15.64 -10.47
N GLY A 93 4.56 15.59 -11.33
CA GLY A 93 4.31 14.45 -12.22
C GLY A 93 3.47 13.34 -11.60
N LEU A 94 3.11 13.44 -10.31
CA LEU A 94 2.19 12.50 -9.69
C LEU A 94 0.74 12.81 -10.12
N SER A 95 0.25 12.07 -11.11
CA SER A 95 -1.04 12.33 -11.77
C SER A 95 -2.26 11.85 -10.99
N VAL A 96 -2.16 10.72 -10.28
CA VAL A 96 -3.34 10.10 -9.63
C VAL A 96 -3.07 9.65 -8.20
N ILE A 97 -4.00 9.94 -7.29
CA ILE A 97 -4.10 9.25 -5.99
C ILE A 97 -5.33 8.35 -6.01
N ALA A 98 -5.14 7.04 -5.87
CA ALA A 98 -6.22 6.06 -5.93
C ALA A 98 -6.52 5.47 -4.55
N PHE A 99 -7.71 5.72 -4.04
CA PHE A 99 -8.27 5.01 -2.90
C PHE A 99 -8.97 3.75 -3.42
N ARG A 100 -8.51 2.60 -2.93
CA ARG A 100 -8.90 1.29 -3.45
C ARG A 100 -9.27 0.30 -2.35
N GLN A 101 -10.25 -0.56 -2.56
CA GLN A 101 -10.49 -1.72 -1.70
C GLN A 101 -9.86 -3.01 -2.27
N PRO A 102 -8.90 -3.65 -1.56
CA PRO A 102 -8.32 -4.90 -2.03
C PRO A 102 -9.32 -6.07 -1.95
N LYS A 103 -9.31 -6.94 -2.95
CA LYS A 103 -10.06 -8.20 -2.96
C LYS A 103 -9.36 -9.23 -2.09
N ARG A 104 -10.11 -10.27 -1.68
CA ARG A 104 -9.64 -11.31 -0.77
C ARG A 104 -8.30 -11.94 -1.17
N LYS A 105 -8.12 -12.30 -2.45
CA LYS A 105 -6.86 -12.92 -2.93
C LYS A 105 -5.69 -11.94 -2.90
N GLU A 106 -5.93 -10.69 -3.23
CA GLU A 106 -4.90 -9.65 -3.26
C GLU A 106 -4.40 -9.36 -1.85
N ARG A 107 -5.29 -9.29 -0.85
CA ARG A 107 -4.90 -9.19 0.56
C ARG A 107 -4.05 -10.38 1.04
N ILE A 108 -4.31 -11.59 0.53
CA ILE A 108 -3.56 -12.78 0.94
C ILE A 108 -2.16 -12.80 0.29
N PHE A 109 -2.06 -12.42 -0.99
CA PHE A 109 -0.84 -12.60 -1.78
C PHE A 109 0.00 -11.32 -1.93
N SER A 110 -0.57 -10.16 -1.70
CA SER A 110 0.09 -8.85 -1.79
C SER A 110 -0.54 -7.85 -0.80
N PRO A 111 -0.52 -8.13 0.52
CA PRO A 111 -0.97 -7.15 1.50
C PRO A 111 -0.02 -5.95 1.54
N VAL A 112 -0.57 -4.74 1.44
CA VAL A 112 0.17 -3.48 1.58
C VAL A 112 -0.75 -2.40 2.17
N TRP A 113 -0.16 -1.35 2.69
CA TRP A 113 -0.86 -0.14 3.13
C TRP A 113 -1.13 0.83 1.97
N GLY A 114 -0.25 0.82 0.98
CA GLY A 114 -0.30 1.60 -0.25
C GLY A 114 0.73 1.11 -1.27
N ARG A 115 0.77 1.72 -2.46
CA ARG A 115 1.66 1.35 -3.57
C ARG A 115 2.02 2.53 -4.45
N MET A 116 3.26 2.56 -4.89
CA MET A 116 3.69 3.35 -6.04
C MET A 116 3.43 2.59 -7.35
N ALA A 117 2.77 3.25 -8.29
CA ALA A 117 2.64 2.81 -9.67
C ALA A 117 3.25 3.86 -10.60
N TYR A 118 4.41 3.54 -11.19
CA TYR A 118 5.12 4.46 -12.10
C TYR A 118 4.32 4.79 -13.36
N TRP A 119 3.42 3.89 -13.76
CA TRP A 119 2.37 4.12 -14.74
C TRP A 119 1.17 3.21 -14.41
N ALA A 120 -0.02 3.78 -14.30
CA ALA A 120 -1.27 3.06 -14.06
C ALA A 120 -2.44 3.73 -14.81
N GLU A 121 -3.48 2.95 -15.10
CA GLU A 121 -4.70 3.43 -15.76
C GLU A 121 -5.93 3.27 -14.86
N PHE A 122 -6.52 4.39 -14.44
CA PHE A 122 -7.71 4.45 -13.61
C PHE A 122 -8.87 5.08 -14.40
N GLY A 123 -9.60 4.23 -15.14
CA GLY A 123 -10.68 4.68 -16.01
C GLY A 123 -10.12 5.51 -17.16
N ARG A 124 -10.43 6.81 -17.19
CA ARG A 124 -9.91 7.77 -18.19
C ARG A 124 -8.62 8.46 -17.76
N HIS A 125 -8.22 8.28 -16.51
CA HIS A 125 -7.02 8.90 -15.94
C HIS A 125 -5.86 7.93 -16.03
N SER A 126 -4.67 8.45 -16.29
CA SER A 126 -3.47 7.63 -16.36
C SER A 126 -2.24 8.41 -15.92
N GLY A 127 -1.20 7.66 -15.63
CA GLY A 127 0.12 8.19 -15.29
C GLY A 127 0.62 7.67 -13.96
N THR A 128 1.58 8.39 -13.42
CA THR A 128 2.25 8.04 -12.19
C THR A 128 1.30 8.23 -11.01
N SER A 129 1.17 7.20 -10.18
CA SER A 129 0.06 7.09 -9.23
C SER A 129 0.49 6.52 -7.89
N VAL A 130 -0.14 7.00 -6.82
CA VAL A 130 -0.08 6.37 -5.49
C VAL A 130 -1.43 5.72 -5.19
N VAL A 131 -1.42 4.45 -4.80
CA VAL A 131 -2.62 3.71 -4.38
C VAL A 131 -2.63 3.61 -2.86
N ILE A 132 -3.77 3.90 -2.23
CA ILE A 132 -4.02 3.76 -0.80
C ILE A 132 -5.09 2.69 -0.60
N GLU A 133 -4.78 1.65 0.17
CA GLU A 133 -5.66 0.47 0.30
C GLU A 133 -6.60 0.61 1.51
N ALA A 134 -7.91 0.44 1.31
CA ALA A 134 -8.87 0.30 2.40
C ALA A 134 -8.48 -0.88 3.30
N GLN A 135 -8.86 -0.79 4.57
CA GLN A 135 -8.64 -1.86 5.54
C GLN A 135 -9.96 -2.32 6.16
N PRO A 136 -10.05 -3.59 6.61
CA PRO A 136 -11.20 -4.04 7.38
C PRO A 136 -11.39 -3.21 8.65
N LEU A 137 -12.63 -3.14 9.14
CA LEU A 137 -12.90 -2.76 10.53
C LEU A 137 -12.22 -3.76 11.47
N ASP A 138 -11.74 -3.26 12.61
CA ASP A 138 -11.07 -4.06 13.65
C ASP A 138 -9.89 -4.88 13.11
N TYR A 139 -9.12 -4.29 12.18
CA TYR A 139 -8.07 -5.00 11.49
C TYR A 139 -7.00 -5.53 12.46
N SER A 140 -6.81 -6.84 12.41
CA SER A 140 -5.75 -7.54 13.13
C SER A 140 -5.25 -8.71 12.31
N TYR A 141 -3.98 -9.07 12.51
CA TYR A 141 -3.39 -10.23 11.85
C TYR A 141 -2.31 -10.87 12.71
N ARG A 142 -2.01 -12.13 12.38
CA ARG A 142 -1.06 -12.96 13.11
C ARG A 142 0.04 -13.45 12.19
N LEU A 143 1.25 -13.44 12.70
CA LEU A 143 2.45 -13.89 12.00
C LEU A 143 3.18 -14.93 12.83
N LYS A 144 3.88 -15.86 12.17
CA LYS A 144 4.80 -16.74 12.87
C LYS A 144 6.00 -15.94 13.37
N LYS A 145 6.60 -16.38 14.48
CA LYS A 145 7.78 -15.72 15.09
C LYS A 145 9.05 -15.71 14.25
N ASP A 146 9.15 -16.61 13.29
CA ASP A 146 10.31 -16.68 12.39
C ASP A 146 10.24 -15.56 11.36
N VAL A 147 10.54 -14.35 11.83
CA VAL A 147 10.53 -13.12 11.05
C VAL A 147 11.95 -12.72 10.72
N GLY A 148 12.21 -12.44 9.44
CA GLY A 148 13.53 -12.00 8.98
C GLY A 148 13.88 -10.59 9.52
N PRO A 149 15.16 -10.19 9.45
CA PRO A 149 15.63 -8.90 9.97
C PRO A 149 14.90 -7.67 9.40
N GLY A 150 14.49 -7.71 8.12
CA GLY A 150 13.70 -6.63 7.53
C GLY A 150 12.34 -6.47 8.18
N PHE A 151 11.70 -7.58 8.55
CA PHE A 151 10.40 -7.56 9.20
C PHE A 151 10.49 -7.14 10.68
N ALA A 152 11.62 -7.40 11.35
CA ALA A 152 11.85 -6.86 12.69
C ALA A 152 11.81 -5.32 12.71
N LYS A 153 12.42 -4.67 11.71
CA LYS A 153 12.33 -3.21 11.55
C LYS A 153 10.90 -2.73 11.29
N GLU A 154 10.15 -3.47 10.47
CA GLU A 154 8.74 -3.15 10.22
C GLU A 154 7.90 -3.25 11.49
N LEU A 155 8.14 -4.25 12.35
CA LEU A 155 7.47 -4.35 13.65
C LEU A 155 7.74 -3.12 14.53
N ASP A 156 8.99 -2.64 14.56
CA ASP A 156 9.34 -1.44 15.33
C ASP A 156 8.71 -0.18 14.73
N ALA A 157 8.60 -0.10 13.39
CA ALA A 157 7.87 0.98 12.73
C ALA A 157 6.38 0.95 13.07
N LEU A 158 5.73 -0.22 12.99
CA LEU A 158 4.33 -0.39 13.35
C LEU A 158 4.08 -0.03 14.82
N ARG A 159 4.96 -0.38 15.75
CA ARG A 159 4.82 0.07 17.15
C ARG A 159 4.87 1.59 17.26
N ARG A 160 5.79 2.26 16.55
CA ARG A 160 5.91 3.72 16.53
C ARG A 160 4.68 4.40 15.94
N ASP A 161 4.03 3.77 14.97
CA ASP A 161 2.77 4.25 14.39
C ASP A 161 1.57 4.04 15.33
N GLY A 162 1.73 3.29 16.42
CA GLY A 162 0.70 3.05 17.44
C GLY A 162 0.00 1.69 17.35
N HIS A 163 0.49 0.77 16.51
CA HIS A 163 -0.04 -0.60 16.45
C HIS A 163 0.29 -1.37 17.73
N ARG A 164 -0.64 -2.20 18.20
CA ARG A 164 -0.42 -3.04 19.38
C ARG A 164 0.16 -4.36 18.93
N ILE A 165 1.36 -4.68 19.44
CA ILE A 165 2.09 -5.88 19.05
C ILE A 165 2.31 -6.76 20.28
N GLU A 166 1.67 -7.93 20.27
CA GLU A 166 1.76 -8.92 21.34
C GLU A 166 2.47 -10.18 20.83
N THR A 167 3.45 -10.66 21.59
CA THR A 167 4.18 -11.88 21.24
C THR A 167 3.74 -13.03 22.12
N THR A 168 3.03 -14.01 21.54
CA THR A 168 2.62 -15.23 22.25
C THR A 168 3.74 -16.27 22.21
N SER A 169 3.51 -17.53 22.62
CA SER A 169 4.52 -18.58 22.46
C SER A 169 4.77 -18.95 20.99
N ARG A 170 3.77 -18.81 20.10
CA ARG A 170 3.81 -19.30 18.70
C ARG A 170 3.72 -18.20 17.65
N TYR A 171 3.13 -17.06 17.97
CA TYR A 171 2.80 -16.01 17.01
C TYR A 171 3.15 -14.63 17.53
N ILE A 172 3.26 -13.68 16.60
CA ILE A 172 3.17 -12.25 16.83
C ILE A 172 1.77 -11.84 16.39
N GLU A 173 1.00 -11.27 17.31
CA GLU A 173 -0.33 -10.74 17.07
C GLU A 173 -0.25 -9.22 16.95
N ILE A 174 -0.80 -8.68 15.88
CA ILE A 174 -0.78 -7.25 15.58
C ILE A 174 -2.23 -6.78 15.49
N SER A 175 -2.60 -5.89 16.40
CA SER A 175 -3.89 -5.21 16.39
C SER A 175 -3.69 -3.78 15.89
N CYS A 176 -4.48 -3.39 14.90
CA CYS A 176 -4.30 -2.15 14.17
C CYS A 176 -5.47 -1.20 14.52
N PRO A 177 -5.37 -0.40 15.60
CA PRO A 177 -6.40 0.58 15.90
C PRO A 177 -6.48 1.64 14.78
N PRO A 178 -7.64 2.28 14.60
CA PRO A 178 -7.88 3.22 13.50
C PRO A 178 -6.82 4.30 13.34
N GLU A 179 -6.40 4.90 14.45
CA GLU A 179 -5.40 5.98 14.48
C GLU A 179 -4.03 5.47 14.04
N ALA A 180 -3.69 4.22 14.34
CA ALA A 180 -2.43 3.61 13.91
C ALA A 180 -2.44 3.26 12.42
N ILE A 181 -3.58 2.79 11.89
CA ILE A 181 -3.73 2.59 10.45
C ILE A 181 -3.57 3.93 9.73
N ARG A 182 -4.25 4.99 10.21
CA ARG A 182 -4.09 6.34 9.66
C ARG A 182 -2.62 6.78 9.71
N ALA A 183 -1.96 6.62 10.85
CA ALA A 183 -0.56 7.01 11.00
C ALA A 183 0.36 6.28 10.01
N THR A 184 0.19 4.96 9.87
CA THR A 184 0.95 4.17 8.89
C THR A 184 0.68 4.63 7.47
N GLN A 185 -0.59 4.75 7.07
CA GLN A 185 -0.92 5.10 5.69
C GLN A 185 -0.52 6.53 5.33
N LEU A 186 -0.89 7.50 6.17
CA LEU A 186 -0.73 8.92 5.89
C LEU A 186 0.69 9.40 6.16
N PHE A 187 1.24 9.10 7.34
CA PHE A 187 2.50 9.69 7.81
C PHE A 187 3.74 8.83 7.56
N ARG A 188 3.59 7.65 6.96
CA ARG A 188 4.70 6.77 6.60
C ARG A 188 4.61 6.28 5.16
N THR A 189 3.54 5.57 4.81
CA THR A 189 3.38 4.99 3.46
C THR A 189 3.29 6.05 2.38
N LEU A 190 2.39 7.04 2.49
CA LEU A 190 2.26 8.05 1.44
C LEU A 190 3.59 8.81 1.17
N PRO A 191 4.32 9.33 2.17
CA PRO A 191 5.66 9.87 1.97
C PRO A 191 6.66 8.88 1.37
N HIS A 192 6.59 7.60 1.76
CA HIS A 192 7.46 6.56 1.21
C HIS A 192 7.18 6.31 -0.28
N GLU A 193 5.92 6.20 -0.69
CA GLU A 193 5.58 6.07 -2.12
C GLU A 193 5.99 7.31 -2.93
N ILE A 194 5.87 8.51 -2.35
CA ILE A 194 6.40 9.74 -2.97
C ILE A 194 7.94 9.70 -3.05
N GLY A 195 8.62 9.10 -2.07
CA GLY A 195 10.06 8.86 -2.14
C GLY A 195 10.46 7.94 -3.29
N HIS A 196 9.67 6.91 -3.58
CA HIS A 196 9.86 6.08 -4.77
C HIS A 196 9.66 6.86 -6.07
N HIS A 197 8.64 7.71 -6.13
CA HIS A 197 8.39 8.62 -7.25
C HIS A 197 9.59 9.54 -7.50
N LEU A 198 10.04 10.23 -6.46
CA LEU A 198 11.17 11.16 -6.53
C LEU A 198 12.47 10.48 -7.00
N ASP A 199 12.80 9.29 -6.47
CA ASP A 199 13.97 8.53 -6.92
C ASP A 199 13.87 8.19 -8.42
N TYR A 200 12.68 7.82 -8.88
CA TYR A 200 12.44 7.56 -10.30
C TYR A 200 12.60 8.81 -11.15
N CYS A 201 12.00 9.94 -10.77
CA CYS A 201 12.17 11.20 -11.48
C CYS A 201 13.65 11.57 -11.62
N GLN A 202 14.39 11.56 -10.51
CA GLN A 202 15.82 11.94 -10.50
C GLN A 202 16.70 11.04 -11.37
N LYS A 203 16.37 9.74 -11.45
CA LYS A 203 17.19 8.74 -12.15
C LYS A 203 16.74 8.46 -13.57
N VAL A 204 15.51 8.82 -13.92
CA VAL A 204 14.88 8.50 -15.20
C VAL A 204 14.40 9.78 -15.89
N GLU A 205 13.36 10.43 -15.36
CA GLU A 205 12.69 11.56 -16.03
C GLU A 205 13.63 12.76 -16.20
N ASP A 206 14.28 13.21 -15.12
CA ASP A 206 15.19 14.35 -15.15
C ASP A 206 16.40 14.13 -16.06
N ARG A 207 16.84 12.87 -16.20
CA ARG A 207 17.95 12.50 -17.09
C ARG A 207 17.49 12.45 -18.54
N TYR A 208 16.30 11.92 -18.78
CA TYR A 208 15.67 11.92 -20.09
C TYR A 208 15.43 13.35 -20.59
N ASP A 209 14.90 14.24 -19.76
CA ASP A 209 14.67 15.66 -20.07
C ASP A 209 15.96 16.43 -20.39
N ARG A 210 17.13 15.93 -19.96
CA ARG A 210 18.46 16.46 -20.28
C ARG A 210 19.14 15.74 -21.45
N ASP A 211 18.40 14.93 -22.20
CA ASP A 211 18.88 14.12 -23.32
C ASP A 211 20.05 13.18 -22.94
N GLU A 212 20.11 12.71 -21.69
CA GLU A 212 21.19 11.83 -21.18
C GLU A 212 20.97 10.34 -21.49
N GLY A 213 19.98 10.00 -22.32
CA GLY A 213 19.69 8.64 -22.77
C GLY A 213 18.22 8.42 -23.14
N GLU A 214 17.94 7.23 -23.67
CA GLU A 214 16.58 6.81 -24.03
C GLU A 214 15.75 6.47 -22.79
N LEU A 215 14.49 6.90 -22.73
CA LEU A 215 13.59 6.68 -21.59
C LEU A 215 13.50 5.20 -21.20
N ARG A 216 13.41 4.32 -22.20
CA ARG A 216 13.32 2.86 -22.01
C ARG A 216 14.56 2.29 -21.32
N ASP A 217 15.73 2.78 -21.69
CA ASP A 217 17.00 2.30 -21.16
C ASP A 217 17.20 2.81 -19.74
N LEU A 218 16.92 4.10 -19.50
CA LEU A 218 16.94 4.70 -18.16
C LEU A 218 15.97 3.99 -17.20
N THR A 219 14.77 3.67 -17.66
CA THR A 219 13.78 2.90 -16.90
C THR A 219 14.31 1.51 -16.54
N SER A 220 14.92 0.83 -17.52
CA SER A 220 15.48 -0.51 -17.34
C SER A 220 16.68 -0.49 -16.36
N LEU A 221 17.53 0.53 -16.43
CA LEU A 221 18.63 0.76 -15.49
C LEU A 221 18.10 1.04 -14.07
N TYR A 222 17.04 1.84 -13.93
CA TYR A 222 16.42 2.09 -12.64
C TYR A 222 15.89 0.80 -12.00
N PHE A 223 15.14 -0.02 -12.74
CA PHE A 223 14.59 -1.26 -12.20
C PHE A 223 15.61 -2.38 -12.03
N ALA A 224 16.77 -2.29 -12.70
CA ALA A 224 17.91 -3.18 -12.46
C ALA A 224 18.63 -2.90 -11.13
N ARG A 225 18.41 -1.73 -10.51
CA ARG A 225 18.99 -1.41 -9.19
C ARG A 225 18.48 -2.38 -8.12
N PRO A 226 19.32 -2.77 -7.15
CA PRO A 226 18.91 -3.63 -6.05
C PRO A 226 17.67 -3.08 -5.35
N GLN A 227 16.65 -3.92 -5.13
CA GLN A 227 15.43 -3.50 -4.44
C GLN A 227 15.75 -2.81 -3.12
N ARG A 228 16.66 -3.36 -2.31
CA ARG A 228 17.08 -2.78 -1.03
C ARG A 228 17.57 -1.33 -1.15
N GLU A 229 18.19 -0.96 -2.26
CA GLU A 229 18.66 0.41 -2.48
C GLU A 229 17.48 1.37 -2.73
N ARG A 230 16.52 0.94 -3.56
CA ARG A 230 15.31 1.72 -3.88
C ARG A 230 14.41 1.90 -2.66
N GLU A 231 14.17 0.82 -1.90
CA GLU A 231 13.43 0.87 -0.62
C GLU A 231 14.12 1.80 0.38
N ALA A 232 15.46 1.70 0.51
CA ALA A 232 16.20 2.55 1.43
C ALA A 232 16.18 4.04 1.04
N PHE A 233 16.04 4.38 -0.25
CA PHE A 233 15.83 5.77 -0.66
C PHE A 233 14.47 6.28 -0.20
N ALA A 234 13.40 5.53 -0.49
CA ALA A 234 12.04 5.88 -0.12
C ALA A 234 11.86 6.00 1.41
N ASP A 235 12.43 5.06 2.17
CA ASP A 235 12.44 5.11 3.63
C ASP A 235 13.14 6.36 4.16
N ARG A 236 14.35 6.68 3.65
CA ARG A 236 15.09 7.88 4.08
C ARG A 236 14.32 9.16 3.79
N TYR A 237 13.80 9.29 2.57
CA TYR A 237 13.01 10.47 2.19
C TYR A 237 11.80 10.65 3.12
N ALA A 238 11.03 9.57 3.35
CA ALA A 238 9.89 9.60 4.24
C ALA A 238 10.28 10.01 5.68
N ASP A 239 11.33 9.40 6.23
CA ASP A 239 11.82 9.71 7.58
C ASP A 239 12.34 11.15 7.70
N GLU A 240 13.02 11.67 6.69
CA GLU A 240 13.57 13.03 6.67
C GLU A 240 12.47 14.09 6.61
N VAL A 241 11.58 13.99 5.62
CA VAL A 241 10.46 14.94 5.43
C VAL A 241 9.54 14.93 6.64
N MET A 242 9.13 13.74 7.10
CA MET A 242 8.27 13.63 8.27
C MET A 242 8.99 14.02 9.55
N GLY A 243 10.31 13.79 9.64
CA GLY A 243 11.14 14.27 10.73
C GLY A 243 11.17 15.79 10.85
N VAL A 244 11.23 16.52 9.72
CA VAL A 244 11.12 17.98 9.68
C VAL A 244 9.76 18.43 10.22
N PHE A 245 8.66 17.90 9.68
CA PHE A 245 7.31 18.29 10.09
C PHE A 245 7.02 17.97 11.55
N ARG A 246 7.53 16.85 12.08
CA ARG A 246 7.40 16.49 13.50
C ARG A 246 8.15 17.47 14.40
N ARG A 247 9.38 17.87 14.03
CA ARG A 247 10.16 18.89 14.79
C ARG A 247 9.48 20.25 14.79
N GLN A 248 8.70 20.56 13.76
CA GLN A 248 7.90 21.78 13.65
C GLN A 248 6.52 21.67 14.30
N ASN A 249 6.17 20.51 14.89
CA ASN A 249 4.84 20.22 15.45
C ASN A 249 3.69 20.37 14.44
N ILE A 250 3.96 20.17 13.15
CA ILE A 250 2.94 20.21 12.09
C ILE A 250 2.23 18.84 11.99
N VAL A 251 2.97 17.75 12.18
CA VAL A 251 2.45 16.38 12.15
C VAL A 251 2.78 15.64 13.46
N PRO A 252 1.91 14.72 13.92
CA PRO A 252 0.63 14.37 13.31
C PRO A 252 -0.43 15.46 13.51
N PHE A 253 -1.20 15.77 12.47
CA PHE A 253 -2.39 16.61 12.56
C PHE A 253 -3.66 15.75 12.76
N PRO A 254 -4.73 16.29 13.38
CA PRO A 254 -5.98 15.55 13.60
C PRO A 254 -6.64 15.16 12.27
N PRO A 255 -7.45 14.08 12.23
CA PRO A 255 -8.18 13.71 11.02
C PRO A 255 -9.01 14.86 10.45
N LEU A 256 -8.92 15.04 9.13
CA LEU A 256 -9.68 16.05 8.40
C LEU A 256 -10.84 15.36 7.68
N PRO A 257 -12.11 15.72 7.90
CA PRO A 257 -13.23 15.14 7.15
C PRO A 257 -13.23 15.64 5.69
N ASN A 258 -13.85 14.89 4.78
CA ASN A 258 -14.08 15.34 3.40
C ASN A 258 -15.17 16.41 3.41
N ARG A 259 -14.79 17.68 3.26
CA ARG A 259 -15.72 18.81 3.24
C ARG A 259 -15.86 19.36 1.83
N GLY A 260 -17.09 19.33 1.31
CA GLY A 260 -17.44 19.92 0.01
C GLY A 260 -17.40 18.93 -1.15
N GLU A 261 -17.00 17.67 -0.93
CA GLU A 261 -17.07 16.60 -1.92
C GLU A 261 -18.41 15.84 -1.85
N GLU A 262 -19.49 16.43 -2.38
CA GLU A 262 -20.84 15.83 -2.35
C GLU A 262 -20.95 14.42 -2.97
N LYS A 263 -19.97 14.05 -3.81
CA LYS A 263 -19.91 12.72 -4.46
C LYS A 263 -19.33 11.64 -3.55
N LEU A 264 -18.62 12.01 -2.49
CA LEU A 264 -18.04 11.05 -1.55
C LEU A 264 -19.08 10.65 -0.52
N ASN A 265 -19.18 9.35 -0.25
CA ASN A 265 -19.96 8.86 0.88
C ASN A 265 -19.06 8.80 2.12
N ALA A 266 -19.46 9.51 3.18
CA ALA A 266 -18.77 9.49 4.47
C ALA A 266 -18.61 8.07 5.04
N ASP A 267 -19.51 7.14 4.71
CA ASP A 267 -19.42 5.74 5.12
C ASP A 267 -18.24 4.99 4.49
N TRP A 268 -17.55 5.55 3.50
CA TRP A 268 -16.32 4.93 2.98
C TRP A 268 -15.10 5.19 3.87
N PHE A 269 -15.18 6.20 4.74
CA PHE A 269 -14.07 6.69 5.53
C PHE A 269 -14.31 6.47 7.02
N TYR A 270 -13.24 6.27 7.78
CA TYR A 270 -13.33 6.03 9.22
C TYR A 270 -13.55 7.33 10.00
N PHE A 271 -12.88 8.42 9.60
CA PHE A 271 -12.86 9.70 10.31
C PHE A 271 -13.73 10.79 9.67
N ASP A 272 -14.74 10.39 8.89
CA ASP A 272 -15.59 11.31 8.12
C ASP A 272 -17.02 11.39 8.66
N THR A 273 -17.28 10.76 9.81
CA THR A 273 -18.52 11.01 10.53
C THR A 273 -18.43 12.38 11.17
N ALA A 274 -19.36 13.26 10.79
CA ALA A 274 -19.57 14.52 11.48
C ALA A 274 -19.62 14.23 12.98
N SER A 275 -18.65 14.73 13.73
CA SER A 275 -18.89 14.98 15.14
C SER A 275 -20.02 15.99 15.15
N ILE A 276 -21.21 15.51 15.52
CA ILE A 276 -22.39 16.33 15.80
C ILE A 276 -22.01 17.37 16.85
#